data_AF-A0A3B8L0G4-F1
#
_entry.id   AF-A0A3B8L0G4-F1
#
_cell.length_a   1.000
_cell.length_b   1.000
_cell.length_c   1.000
_cell.angle_alpha   90.00
_cell.angle_beta   90.00
_cell.angle_gamma   90.00
#
_symmetry.space_group_name_H-M   'P 1'
#
loop_
_entity.id
_entity.type
_entity.pdbx_description
1 polymer ?
#
loop_
_entity_poly.entity_id
_entity_poly.type
_entity_poly.pdbx_seq_one_letter_code
_entity_poly.pdbx_strand_id
1 'polypeptide(L)' 'MIRPKPGFVWSGSRESARQPWRGIHFANTDLSGVALFEEAFYHGTRAGEEVLAGLSISHQSVL' A
#
# COMPACT_ATOMS: atom_id res chain seq x y z
N MET A 1 -6.29 -8.17 -4.98
CA MET A 1 -6.32 -7.85 -6.42
C MET A 1 -7.73 -7.58 -6.85
N ILE A 2 -7.97 -6.37 -7.34
CA ILE A 2 -9.23 -5.99 -7.98
C ILE A 2 -9.24 -6.50 -9.44
N ARG A 3 -10.38 -6.37 -10.12
CA ARG A 3 -10.44 -6.51 -11.59
C ARG A 3 -10.28 -5.13 -12.22
N PRO A 4 -9.05 -4.69 -12.57
CA PRO A 4 -8.85 -3.35 -13.11
C PRO A 4 -9.53 -3.22 -14.48
N LYS A 5 -9.97 -1.99 -14.79
CA LYS A 5 -10.43 -1.60 -16.12
C LYS A 5 -9.32 -0.85 -16.85
N PRO A 6 -9.32 -0.82 -18.19
CA PRO A 6 -8.40 0.03 -18.95
C PRO A 6 -8.38 1.46 -18.39
N GLY A 7 -7.18 2.02 -18.23
CA GLY A 7 -6.97 3.33 -17.60
C GLY A 7 -6.74 3.31 -16.09
N PHE A 8 -6.95 2.19 -15.39
CA PHE A 8 -6.82 2.11 -13.92
C PHE A 8 -5.48 2.64 -13.39
N VAL A 9 -4.35 2.22 -13.99
CA VAL A 9 -3.01 2.64 -13.57
C VAL A 9 -2.86 4.18 -13.58
N TRP A 10 -3.48 4.86 -14.55
CA TRP A 10 -3.36 6.30 -14.75
C TRP A 10 -4.51 7.11 -14.11
N SER A 11 -5.42 6.45 -13.42
CA SER A 11 -6.70 7.04 -12.98
C SER A 11 -6.64 7.91 -11.73
N GLY A 12 -5.50 7.99 -11.02
CA GLY A 12 -5.41 8.63 -9.69
C GLY A 12 -5.96 7.75 -8.55
N SER A 13 -6.59 6.61 -8.88
CA SER A 13 -7.20 5.71 -7.88
C SER A 13 -6.14 5.05 -6.99
N ARG A 14 -4.94 4.78 -7.51
CA ARG A 14 -3.85 4.15 -6.75
C ARG A 14 -3.32 5.10 -5.68
N GLU A 15 -3.16 6.37 -6.04
CA GLU A 15 -2.69 7.46 -5.18
C GLU A 15 -3.68 7.71 -4.05
N SER A 16 -4.98 7.69 -4.36
CA SER A 16 -6.05 7.80 -3.37
C SER A 16 -6.07 6.58 -2.43
N ALA A 17 -5.92 5.37 -2.99
CA ALA A 17 -5.92 4.12 -2.22
C ALA A 17 -4.66 3.93 -1.35
N ARG A 18 -3.58 4.67 -1.60
CA ARG A 18 -2.39 4.67 -0.73
C ARG A 18 -2.63 5.39 0.60
N GLN A 19 -3.65 6.25 0.68
CA GLN A 19 -3.95 6.95 1.91
C GLN A 19 -4.61 5.99 2.93
N PRO A 20 -4.16 5.98 4.19
CA PRO A 20 -4.82 5.19 5.22
C PRO A 20 -6.23 5.73 5.51
N TRP A 21 -7.14 4.84 5.90
CA TRP A 21 -8.51 5.20 6.23
C TRP A 21 -8.89 4.69 7.62
N ARG A 22 -9.09 5.60 8.58
CA ARG A 22 -9.54 5.28 9.95
C ARG A 22 -8.70 4.18 10.63
N GLY A 23 -7.38 4.26 10.48
CA GLY A 23 -6.44 3.26 11.03
C GLY A 23 -6.29 1.99 10.19
N ILE A 24 -6.91 1.91 9.02
CA ILE A 24 -6.70 0.84 8.05
C ILE A 24 -5.64 1.29 7.05
N HIS A 25 -4.52 0.56 6.99
CA HIS A 25 -3.45 0.77 6.03
C HIS A 25 -3.57 -0.28 4.92
N PHE A 26 -3.69 0.17 3.67
CA PHE A 26 -3.82 -0.72 2.53
C PHE A 26 -2.43 -1.18 2.05
N ALA A 27 -2.31 -2.48 1.75
CA ALA A 27 -1.03 -3.13 1.48
C ALA A 27 -1.05 -4.08 0.26
N ASN A 28 -2.06 -3.97 -0.60
CA ASN A 28 -2.21 -4.88 -1.74
C ASN A 28 -1.40 -4.42 -2.96
N THR A 29 -1.14 -5.35 -3.89
CA THR A 29 -0.41 -5.11 -5.14
C THR A 29 -1.15 -4.21 -6.13
N ASP A 30 -2.46 -3.99 -5.96
CA ASP A 30 -3.23 -3.06 -6.80
C ASP A 30 -2.74 -1.61 -6.63
N LEU A 31 -2.07 -1.29 -5.52
CA LEU A 31 -1.43 0.01 -5.25
C LEU A 31 -0.22 0.32 -6.17
N SER A 32 0.30 -0.70 -6.84
CA SER A 32 1.30 -0.56 -7.91
C SER A 32 0.72 -0.81 -9.29
N GLY A 33 -0.36 -1.58 -9.38
CA GLY A 33 -1.05 -1.90 -10.63
C GLY A 33 -0.48 -3.13 -11.35
N VAL A 34 0.41 -3.88 -10.70
CA VAL A 34 1.02 -5.12 -11.21
C VAL A 34 1.04 -6.21 -10.15
N ALA A 35 0.86 -7.47 -10.56
CA ALA A 35 0.72 -8.62 -9.67
C ALA A 35 2.07 -9.28 -9.35
N LEU A 36 2.99 -8.55 -8.72
CA LEU A 36 4.34 -9.03 -8.40
C LEU A 36 4.49 -9.34 -6.91
N PHE A 37 5.36 -10.30 -6.57
CA PHE A 37 5.66 -10.61 -5.18
C PHE A 37 6.40 -9.46 -4.52
N GLU A 38 7.32 -8.81 -5.23
CA GLU A 38 8.08 -7.65 -4.79
C GLU A 38 7.15 -6.51 -4.36
N GLU A 39 6.08 -6.28 -5.12
CA GLU A 39 5.07 -5.28 -4.75
C GLU A 39 4.27 -5.69 -3.52
N ALA A 40 3.96 -6.98 -3.36
CA ALA A 40 3.27 -7.47 -2.18
C ALA A 40 4.14 -7.29 -0.92
N PHE A 41 5.43 -7.61 -1.00
CA PHE A 41 6.38 -7.42 0.08
C PHE A 41 6.57 -5.93 0.39
N TYR A 42 6.83 -5.10 -0.61
CA TYR A 42 7.02 -3.67 -0.44
C TYR A 42 5.81 -3.02 0.26
N HIS A 43 4.59 -3.23 -0.26
CA HIS A 43 3.39 -2.64 0.33
C HIS A 43 3.04 -3.21 1.71
N GLY A 44 3.33 -4.49 1.94
CA GLY A 44 3.17 -5.14 3.24
C GLY A 44 4.06 -4.52 4.30
N THR A 45 5.37 -4.43 4.01
CA THR A 45 6.36 -3.81 4.91
C THR A 45 6.02 -2.34 5.17
N ARG A 46 5.77 -1.55 4.11
CA ARG A 46 5.38 -0.14 4.24
C ARG A 46 4.17 0.04 5.14
N ALA A 47 3.11 -0.72 4.93
CA ALA A 47 1.90 -0.61 5.75
C ALA A 47 2.18 -0.97 7.22
N GLY A 48 3.04 -1.96 7.48
CA GLY A 48 3.49 -2.29 8.82
C GLY A 48 4.23 -1.13 9.50
N GLU A 49 5.19 -0.53 8.82
CA GLU A 49 5.94 0.64 9.31
C GLU A 49 5.01 1.84 9.59
N GLU A 50 4.05 2.10 8.70
CA GLU A 50 3.06 3.16 8.90
C GLU A 50 2.16 2.91 10.12
N VAL A 51 1.77 1.66 10.38
CA VAL A 51 1.01 1.30 11.59
C VAL A 51 1.84 1.55 12.84
N LEU A 52 3.11 1.14 12.86
CA LEU A 52 3.99 1.38 14.00
C LEU A 52 4.19 2.88 14.23
N ALA A 53 4.38 3.66 13.16
CA ALA A 53 4.46 5.11 13.22
C ALA A 53 3.16 5.73 13.77
N GLY A 54 1.99 5.30 13.28
CA GLY A 54 0.68 5.77 13.76
C GLY A 54 0.42 5.46 15.23
N LEU A 55 0.98 4.37 15.75
CA LEU A 55 0.93 3.99 17.16
C LEU A 55 2.06 4.59 18.02
N SER A 56 2.93 5.42 17.44
CA SER A 56 4.12 5.98 18.10
C SER A 56 5.08 4.91 18.67
N ILE A 57 5.18 3.76 18.01
CA ILE A 57 6.11 2.69 18.36
C ILE A 57 7.40 2.88 17.56
N SER A 58 8.53 3.00 18.28
CA SER A 58 9.85 3.08 17.67
C SER A 58 10.17 1.80 16.90
N HIS A 59 10.62 1.93 15.67
CA HIS A 59 11.04 0.83 14.81
C HIS A 59 12.20 1.27 13.89
N GLN A 60 12.92 0.29 13.33
CA GLN A 60 13.86 0.53 12.24
C GLN A 60 13.15 0.22 10.92
N SER A 61 13.29 1.11 9.94
CA SER A 61 12.78 0.85 8.60
C SER A 61 13.65 -0.20 7.90
N VAL A 62 13.00 -1.07 7.13
CA VAL A 62 13.65 -2.14 6.34
C VAL A 62 13.35 -2.01 4.84
N LEU A 63 12.82 -0.85 4.43
CA LEU A 63 12.58 -0.47 3.03
C LEU A 63 13.78 0.22 2.38
#